data_AF-A0A3Q0L0I7-F1
#
_entry.id   AF-A0A3Q0L0I7-F1
#
_cell.length_a   1.000
_cell.length_b   1.000
_cell.length_c   1.000
_cell.angle_alpha   90.00
_cell.angle_beta   90.00
_cell.angle_gamma   90.00
#
_symmetry.space_group_name_H-M   'P 1'
#
loop_
_entity.id
_entity.type
_entity.pdbx_description
1 polymer ?
#
loop_
_entity_poly.entity_id
_entity_poly.type
_entity_poly.pdbx_seq_one_letter_code
_entity_poly.pdbx_strand_id
1 'polypeptide(L)'
;MKTVFTPKRYSLIALSCFAALLTLVTWFASGIDLTSPVPDFLGLTFTLVTDSAGSKGFAITLVALSLLVLRKHSGRYFVVGRLAVLALMLVLSFAGKTGLKQFTESPRPYTELMASEHLVDTPQAFYNLDADQQVARVKTLEETISPWRLQHWEGETDYSFPSGHTIFASLCVAFFGGLFLMQKRYVAFVITLAWASLVAYSRLWIGMHRPEDLFGSLAFIVMITVLLPNFLPIPTPVRKFLRIPESTV
;
A
#
# COMPACT_ATOMS: atom_id res chain seq x y z
N MET A 1 -20.37 -20.62 -16.96
CA MET A 1 -20.53 -19.51 -16.01
C MET A 1 -19.39 -18.50 -16.18
N LYS A 2 -19.68 -17.26 -16.59
CA LYS A 2 -18.68 -16.19 -16.55
C LYS A 2 -18.67 -15.69 -15.10
N THR A 3 -17.62 -15.99 -14.34
CA THR A 3 -17.55 -15.54 -12.95
C THR A 3 -17.32 -14.04 -12.91
N VAL A 4 -18.11 -13.33 -12.11
CA VAL A 4 -17.92 -11.89 -11.86
C VAL A 4 -16.57 -11.62 -11.19
N PHE A 5 -16.09 -12.62 -10.44
CA PHE A 5 -14.93 -12.57 -9.58
C PHE A 5 -13.68 -13.15 -10.23
N THR A 6 -12.53 -12.58 -9.87
CA THR A 6 -11.23 -13.22 -10.02
C THR A 6 -11.18 -14.42 -9.10
N PRO A 7 -10.93 -15.64 -9.61
CA PRO A 7 -10.66 -16.77 -8.74
C PRO A 7 -9.52 -16.43 -7.78
N LYS A 8 -9.73 -16.62 -6.47
CA LYS A 8 -8.76 -16.27 -5.42
C LYS A 8 -7.35 -16.73 -5.73
N ARG A 9 -7.20 -17.89 -6.37
CA ARG A 9 -5.91 -18.43 -6.81
C ARG A 9 -5.05 -17.41 -7.58
N TYR A 10 -5.63 -16.57 -8.46
CA TYR A 10 -4.84 -15.59 -9.22
C TYR A 10 -4.42 -14.42 -8.35
N SER A 11 -5.28 -13.97 -7.43
CA SER A 11 -4.92 -12.95 -6.44
C SER A 11 -3.82 -13.44 -5.51
N LEU A 12 -3.89 -14.70 -5.06
CA LEU A 12 -2.85 -15.33 -4.23
C LEU A 12 -1.55 -15.52 -5.00
N ILE A 13 -1.59 -15.97 -6.26
CA ILE A 13 -0.39 -16.04 -7.12
C ILE A 13 0.24 -14.65 -7.28
N ALA A 14 -0.57 -13.61 -7.55
CA ALA A 14 -0.08 -12.24 -7.66
C ALA A 14 0.61 -11.77 -6.38
N LEU A 15 0.00 -12.04 -5.21
CA LEU A 15 0.57 -11.71 -3.90
C LEU A 15 1.84 -12.52 -3.60
N SER A 16 1.92 -13.79 -4.00
CA SER A 16 3.14 -14.60 -3.88
C SER A 16 4.27 -14.07 -4.75
N CYS A 17 3.99 -13.65 -5.99
CA CYS A 17 4.98 -12.98 -6.83
C CYS A 17 5.45 -11.67 -6.18
N PHE A 18 4.53 -10.89 -5.62
CA PHE A 18 4.90 -9.67 -4.92
C PHE A 18 5.70 -9.93 -3.64
N ALA A 19 5.38 -10.98 -2.88
CA ALA A 19 6.17 -11.41 -1.72
C ALA A 19 7.63 -11.72 -2.10
N ALA A 20 7.83 -12.43 -3.23
CA ALA A 20 9.16 -12.74 -3.73
C ALA A 20 9.92 -11.51 -4.26
N LEU A 21 9.21 -10.51 -4.79
CA LEU A 21 9.83 -9.23 -5.13
C LEU A 21 10.16 -8.39 -3.89
N LEU A 22 9.33 -8.50 -2.85
CA LEU A 22 9.51 -7.78 -1.61
C LEU A 22 10.79 -8.21 -0.89
N THR A 23 11.14 -9.50 -0.93
CA THR A 23 12.43 -9.98 -0.38
C THR A 23 13.61 -9.36 -1.13
N LEU A 24 13.54 -9.24 -2.46
CA LEU A 24 14.57 -8.56 -3.25
C LEU A 24 14.63 -7.07 -2.92
N VAL A 25 13.48 -6.40 -2.81
CA VAL A 25 13.38 -4.98 -2.42
C VAL A 25 14.04 -4.75 -1.06
N THR A 26 13.76 -5.60 -0.07
CA THR A 26 14.35 -5.48 1.27
C THR A 26 15.84 -5.75 1.27
N TRP A 27 16.32 -6.68 0.42
CA TRP A 27 17.75 -6.93 0.24
C TRP A 27 18.46 -5.72 -0.36
N PHE A 28 17.93 -5.12 -1.42
CA PHE A 28 18.52 -3.91 -1.99
C PHE A 28 18.46 -2.71 -1.04
N ALA A 29 17.49 -2.68 -0.13
CA ALA A 29 17.34 -1.62 0.85
C ALA A 29 18.19 -1.80 2.12
N SER A 30 18.84 -2.95 2.35
CA SER A 30 19.49 -3.30 3.62
C SER A 30 20.79 -2.53 3.93
N GLY A 31 21.13 -1.51 3.14
CA GLY A 31 22.31 -0.67 3.34
C GLY A 31 22.05 0.81 3.02
N ILE A 32 20.78 1.25 3.07
CA ILE A 32 20.44 2.64 2.78
C ILE A 32 20.89 3.51 3.94
N ASP A 33 21.77 4.45 3.65
CA ASP A 33 22.15 5.53 4.54
C ASP A 33 21.12 6.67 4.47
N LEU A 34 20.49 6.98 5.62
CA LEU A 34 19.48 8.03 5.74
C LEU A 34 20.07 9.45 5.78
N THR A 35 21.38 9.57 6.00
CA THR A 35 22.12 10.85 6.03
C THR A 35 22.75 11.22 4.68
N SER A 36 22.83 10.27 3.75
CA SER A 36 23.42 10.51 2.43
C SER A 36 22.70 11.64 1.66
N PRO A 37 23.43 12.51 0.95
CA PRO A 37 22.80 13.53 0.11
C PRO A 37 21.94 12.87 -0.99
N VAL A 38 20.83 13.52 -1.32
CA VAL A 38 19.85 13.00 -2.30
C VAL A 38 19.81 13.93 -3.50
N PRO A 39 20.11 13.45 -4.72
CA PRO A 39 19.89 14.21 -5.94
C PRO A 39 18.40 14.51 -6.16
N ASP A 40 18.08 15.72 -6.62
CA ASP A 40 16.68 16.16 -6.80
C ASP A 40 15.85 15.24 -7.70
N PHE A 41 16.45 14.72 -8.77
CA PHE A 41 15.77 13.77 -9.65
C PHE A 41 15.32 12.51 -8.90
N LEU A 42 16.18 11.97 -8.04
CA LEU A 42 15.92 10.75 -7.28
C LEU A 42 14.90 11.03 -6.17
N GLY A 43 15.05 12.16 -5.47
CA GLY A 43 14.08 12.64 -4.48
C GLY A 43 12.68 12.80 -5.06
N LEU A 44 12.55 13.55 -6.15
CA LEU A 44 11.27 13.74 -6.85
C LEU A 44 10.66 12.41 -7.31
N THR A 45 11.48 11.51 -7.85
CA THR A 45 11.00 10.20 -8.33
C THR A 45 10.40 9.40 -7.18
N PHE A 46 11.10 9.27 -6.06
CA PHE A 46 10.58 8.50 -4.92
C PHE A 46 9.42 9.19 -4.22
N THR A 47 9.37 10.52 -4.20
CA THR A 47 8.21 11.28 -3.73
C THR A 47 6.98 11.00 -4.59
N LEU A 48 7.09 11.08 -5.92
CA LEU A 48 5.97 10.79 -6.82
C LEU A 48 5.50 9.34 -6.70
N VAL A 49 6.43 8.40 -6.58
CA VAL A 49 6.09 6.98 -6.40
C VAL A 49 5.38 6.77 -5.06
N THR A 50 5.92 7.27 -3.94
CA THR A 50 5.26 7.06 -2.65
C THR A 50 3.89 7.75 -2.63
N ASP A 51 3.78 8.97 -3.16
CA ASP A 51 2.52 9.72 -3.16
C ASP A 51 1.45 9.04 -4.03
N SER A 52 1.85 8.30 -5.07
CA SER A 52 0.92 7.51 -5.90
C SER A 52 0.17 6.41 -5.14
N ALA A 53 0.72 5.95 -4.01
CA ALA A 53 0.09 5.00 -3.09
C ALA A 53 -0.34 5.64 -1.76
N GLY A 54 -0.11 6.95 -1.61
CA GLY A 54 -0.42 7.75 -0.43
C GLY A 54 -1.70 8.54 -0.56
N SER A 55 -2.04 9.34 0.47
CA SER A 55 -3.27 10.15 0.51
C SER A 55 -3.42 11.10 -0.68
N LYS A 56 -2.31 11.60 -1.22
CA LYS A 56 -2.28 12.53 -2.36
C LYS A 56 -2.60 11.88 -3.71
N GLY A 57 -2.29 10.59 -3.90
CA GLY A 57 -2.31 9.96 -5.22
C GLY A 57 -3.11 8.65 -5.32
N PHE A 58 -3.48 8.01 -4.21
CA PHE A 58 -4.13 6.69 -4.25
C PHE A 58 -5.41 6.69 -5.10
N ALA A 59 -6.22 7.76 -5.04
CA ALA A 59 -7.45 7.88 -5.82
C ALA A 59 -7.17 7.92 -7.33
N ILE A 60 -6.13 8.66 -7.75
CA ILE A 60 -5.71 8.74 -9.16
C ILE A 60 -5.26 7.35 -9.64
N THR A 61 -4.42 6.68 -8.85
CA THR A 61 -3.96 5.31 -9.14
C THR A 61 -5.13 4.34 -9.25
N LEU A 62 -6.09 4.42 -8.33
CA LEU A 62 -7.27 3.57 -8.31
C LEU A 62 -8.14 3.76 -9.56
N VAL A 63 -8.35 5.01 -9.98
CA VAL A 63 -9.07 5.35 -11.21
C VAL A 63 -8.33 4.82 -12.42
N ALA A 64 -7.01 5.04 -12.52
CA ALA A 64 -6.20 4.58 -13.65
C ALA A 64 -6.26 3.05 -13.80
N LEU A 65 -6.05 2.29 -12.72
CA LEU A 65 -6.13 0.83 -12.73
C LEU A 65 -7.55 0.33 -13.04
N SER A 66 -8.58 1.01 -12.52
CA SER A 66 -9.97 0.70 -12.82
C SER A 66 -10.28 0.87 -14.30
N LEU A 67 -9.88 1.99 -14.91
CA LEU A 67 -10.05 2.23 -16.35
C LEU A 67 -9.34 1.16 -17.20
N LEU A 68 -8.14 0.73 -16.79
CA LEU A 68 -7.42 -0.34 -17.46
C LEU A 68 -8.16 -1.68 -17.41
N VAL A 69 -8.86 -1.99 -16.33
CA VAL A 69 -9.70 -3.20 -16.21
C VAL A 69 -10.98 -3.07 -17.02
N LEU A 70 -11.62 -1.90 -17.03
CA LEU A 70 -12.91 -1.67 -17.67
C LEU A 70 -12.84 -1.61 -19.21
N ARG A 71 -11.66 -1.31 -19.78
CA ARG A 71 -11.45 -1.22 -21.24
C ARG A 71 -11.79 -2.50 -22.03
N LYS A 72 -11.81 -3.68 -21.39
CA LYS A 72 -12.01 -4.96 -22.09
C LYS A 72 -13.16 -5.73 -21.45
N HIS A 73 -14.29 -5.76 -22.15
CA HIS A 73 -15.45 -6.63 -21.93
C HIS A 73 -15.89 -6.83 -20.49
N SER A 74 -16.99 -6.18 -20.11
CA SER A 74 -18.01 -6.88 -19.31
C SER A 74 -19.33 -6.11 -19.28
N GLY A 75 -20.46 -6.82 -19.31
CA GLY A 75 -21.77 -6.21 -19.09
C GLY A 75 -21.84 -5.50 -17.74
N ARG A 76 -22.70 -4.46 -17.63
CA ARG A 76 -22.80 -3.54 -16.49
C ARG A 76 -22.75 -4.21 -15.10
N TYR A 77 -23.28 -5.41 -14.97
CA TYR A 77 -23.36 -6.19 -13.73
C TYR A 77 -22.02 -6.70 -13.21
N PHE A 78 -21.15 -7.12 -14.11
CA PHE A 78 -19.80 -7.57 -13.79
C PHE A 78 -18.93 -6.41 -13.30
N VAL A 79 -19.12 -5.22 -13.89
CA VAL A 79 -18.44 -3.99 -13.49
C VAL A 79 -18.82 -3.62 -12.06
N VAL A 80 -20.13 -3.58 -11.76
CA VAL A 80 -20.59 -3.24 -10.41
C VAL A 80 -20.11 -4.26 -9.37
N GLY A 81 -20.18 -5.57 -9.65
CA GLY A 81 -19.69 -6.58 -8.71
C GLY A 81 -18.20 -6.44 -8.41
N ARG A 82 -17.37 -6.14 -9.43
CA ARG A 82 -15.93 -5.88 -9.24
C ARG A 82 -15.67 -4.62 -8.40
N LEU A 83 -16.40 -3.53 -8.67
CA LEU A 83 -16.27 -2.30 -7.88
C LEU A 83 -16.73 -2.50 -6.43
N ALA A 84 -17.77 -3.30 -6.19
CA ALA A 84 -18.22 -3.63 -4.85
C ALA A 84 -17.17 -4.44 -4.06
N VAL A 85 -16.52 -5.43 -4.69
CA VAL A 85 -15.40 -6.17 -4.08
C VAL A 85 -14.24 -5.24 -3.75
N LEU A 86 -13.86 -4.38 -4.69
CA LEU A 86 -12.78 -3.42 -4.50
C LEU A 86 -13.07 -2.47 -3.34
N ALA A 87 -14.30 -1.93 -3.28
CA ALA A 87 -14.74 -1.09 -2.19
C ALA A 87 -14.70 -1.82 -0.84
N LEU A 88 -15.19 -3.06 -0.79
CA LEU A 88 -15.12 -3.89 0.42
C LEU A 88 -13.68 -4.14 0.86
N MET A 89 -12.79 -4.50 -0.07
CA MET A 89 -11.36 -4.68 0.21
C MET A 89 -10.73 -3.41 0.77
N LEU A 90 -11.03 -2.23 0.19
CA LEU A 90 -10.52 -0.94 0.66
C LEU A 90 -11.00 -0.63 2.07
N VAL A 91 -12.30 -0.78 2.33
CA VAL A 91 -12.88 -0.55 3.66
C VAL A 91 -12.24 -1.46 4.71
N LEU A 92 -12.18 -2.77 4.45
CA LEU A 92 -11.56 -3.73 5.37
C LEU A 92 -10.08 -3.40 5.61
N SER A 93 -9.36 -3.01 4.56
CA SER A 93 -7.93 -2.72 4.64
C SER A 93 -7.63 -1.45 5.44
N PHE A 94 -8.35 -0.36 5.18
CA PHE A 94 -8.14 0.90 5.89
C PHE A 94 -8.68 0.86 7.31
N ALA A 95 -9.83 0.22 7.55
CA ALA A 95 -10.36 0.04 8.91
C ALA A 95 -9.41 -0.83 9.76
N GLY A 96 -8.93 -1.94 9.21
CA GLY A 96 -8.01 -2.82 9.93
C GLY A 96 -6.62 -2.21 10.14
N LYS A 97 -6.13 -1.37 9.21
CA LYS A 97 -4.91 -0.56 9.43
C LYS A 97 -5.05 0.32 10.67
N THR A 98 -6.16 1.05 10.79
CA THR A 98 -6.42 1.91 11.94
C THR A 98 -6.44 1.12 13.24
N GLY A 99 -7.09 -0.05 13.24
CA GLY A 99 -7.08 -0.95 14.40
C GLY A 99 -5.67 -1.45 14.74
N LEU A 100 -4.93 -1.97 13.76
CA LEU A 100 -3.58 -2.51 13.98
C LEU A 100 -2.63 -1.47 14.58
N LYS A 101 -2.68 -0.22 14.12
CA LYS A 101 -1.85 0.88 14.66
C LYS A 101 -2.06 1.12 16.15
N GLN A 102 -3.25 0.83 16.68
CA GLN A 102 -3.53 0.99 18.11
C GLN A 102 -2.91 -0.10 18.98
N PHE A 103 -2.50 -1.22 18.38
CA PHE A 103 -1.92 -2.37 19.08
C PHE A 103 -0.42 -2.53 18.83
N THR A 104 0.17 -1.76 17.91
CA THR A 104 1.56 -1.93 17.49
C THR A 104 2.40 -0.67 17.71
N GLU A 105 3.22 -0.69 18.74
CA GLU A 105 4.13 0.39 19.15
C GLU A 105 5.52 0.22 18.51
N SER A 106 5.56 0.05 17.18
CA SER A 106 6.82 -0.12 16.45
C SER A 106 7.41 1.25 16.07
N PRO A 107 8.58 1.65 16.61
CA PRO A 107 9.20 2.93 16.29
C PRO A 107 9.75 2.95 14.85
N ARG A 108 9.68 4.12 14.21
CA ARG A 108 10.17 4.31 12.85
C ARG A 108 11.71 4.31 12.77
N PRO A 109 12.30 3.94 11.62
CA PRO A 109 13.76 3.97 11.45
C PRO A 109 14.38 5.35 11.73
N TYR A 110 13.71 6.46 11.36
CA TYR A 110 14.26 7.79 11.62
C TYR A 110 14.34 8.14 13.11
N THR A 111 13.52 7.52 13.98
CA THR A 111 13.60 7.78 15.43
C THR A 111 14.80 7.05 16.05
N GLU A 112 15.29 5.98 15.43
CA GLU A 112 16.57 5.36 15.80
C GLU A 112 17.75 6.28 15.46
N LEU A 113 17.70 6.93 14.28
CA LEU A 113 18.68 7.94 13.91
C LEU A 113 18.65 9.15 14.87
N MET A 114 17.47 9.61 15.27
CA MET A 114 17.36 10.68 16.27
C MET A 114 17.96 10.27 17.62
N ALA A 115 17.77 9.01 18.03
CA ALA A 115 18.34 8.52 19.27
C ALA A 115 19.88 8.42 19.19
N SER A 116 20.44 8.00 18.04
CA SER A 116 21.89 7.95 17.85
C SER A 116 22.55 9.35 17.82
N GLU A 117 21.83 10.36 17.36
CA GLU A 117 22.25 11.77 17.39
C GLU A 117 21.93 12.46 18.72
N HIS A 118 21.52 11.72 19.76
CA HIS A 118 21.15 12.24 21.08
C HIS A 118 20.05 13.32 21.06
N LEU A 119 19.20 13.33 20.03
CA LEU A 119 18.04 14.24 19.94
C LEU A 119 16.85 13.77 20.79
N VAL A 120 16.79 12.46 21.07
CA VAL A 120 15.85 11.81 21.99
C VAL A 120 16.57 10.71 22.77
N ASP A 121 16.14 10.42 23.99
CA ASP A 121 16.79 9.41 24.84
C ASP A 121 16.65 7.98 24.27
N THR A 122 15.47 7.70 23.70
CA THR A 122 15.16 6.42 23.05
C THR A 122 14.26 6.65 21.84
N PRO A 123 14.21 5.73 20.86
CA PRO A 123 13.30 5.82 19.72
C PRO A 123 11.82 5.93 20.14
N GLN A 124 11.46 5.35 21.28
CA GLN A 124 10.12 5.39 21.87
C GLN A 124 9.80 6.75 22.50
N ALA A 125 10.80 7.45 23.08
CA ALA A 125 10.59 8.74 23.72
C ALA A 125 10.02 9.80 22.76
N PHE A 126 10.31 9.66 21.45
CA PHE A 126 9.71 10.51 20.41
C PHE A 126 8.17 10.44 20.40
N TYR A 127 7.57 9.29 20.72
CA TYR A 127 6.13 9.09 20.69
C TYR A 127 5.41 9.58 21.96
N ASN A 128 6.17 9.98 22.99
CA ASN A 128 5.62 10.64 24.19
C ASN A 128 5.48 12.16 24.01
N LEU A 129 6.01 12.71 22.91
CA LEU A 129 5.91 14.12 22.56
C LEU A 129 4.58 14.43 21.86
N ASP A 130 4.10 15.65 22.01
CA ASP A 130 2.97 16.15 21.22
C ASP A 130 3.35 16.29 19.74
N ALA A 131 2.36 16.24 18.84
CA ALA A 131 2.60 16.29 17.40
C ALA A 131 3.44 17.50 16.94
N ASP A 132 3.21 18.68 17.52
CA ASP A 132 3.99 19.88 17.20
C ASP A 132 5.45 19.76 17.66
N GLN A 133 5.69 19.11 18.80
CA GLN A 133 7.04 18.84 19.31
C GLN A 133 7.76 17.80 18.47
N GLN A 134 7.05 16.77 18.00
CA GLN A 134 7.58 15.77 17.07
C GLN A 134 8.06 16.42 15.77
N VAL A 135 7.22 17.27 15.17
CA VAL A 135 7.58 18.02 13.95
C VAL A 135 8.76 18.93 14.22
N ALA A 136 8.77 19.66 15.33
CA ALA A 136 9.91 20.51 15.70
C ALA A 136 11.22 19.72 15.83
N ARG A 137 11.18 18.49 16.35
CA ARG A 137 12.35 17.60 16.43
C ARG A 137 12.78 17.01 15.09
N VAL A 138 11.86 16.78 14.17
CA VAL A 138 12.23 16.43 12.80
C VAL A 138 12.98 17.60 12.15
N LYS A 139 12.54 18.83 12.34
CA LYS A 139 13.16 20.03 11.74
C LYS A 139 14.57 20.32 12.22
N THR A 140 14.96 19.88 13.41
CA THR A 140 16.36 20.04 13.87
C THR A 140 17.36 19.26 13.01
N LEU A 141 16.88 18.34 12.15
CA LEU A 141 17.70 17.56 11.24
C LEU A 141 17.83 18.18 9.84
N GLU A 142 17.29 19.38 9.59
CA GLU A 142 17.32 20.06 8.28
C GLU A 142 18.73 20.25 7.70
N GLU A 143 19.75 20.41 8.54
CA GLU A 143 21.14 20.58 8.09
C GLU A 143 21.82 19.26 7.71
N THR A 144 21.35 18.13 8.27
CA THR A 144 21.99 16.81 8.13
C THR A 144 21.23 15.89 7.17
N ILE A 145 19.92 16.08 7.05
CA ILE A 145 19.03 15.21 6.29
C ILE A 145 18.46 15.94 5.09
N SER A 146 18.47 15.26 3.95
CA SER A 146 17.89 15.80 2.72
C SER A 146 16.42 16.22 2.90
N PRO A 147 16.00 17.37 2.36
CA PRO A 147 14.61 17.84 2.44
C PRO A 147 13.61 16.84 1.85
N TRP A 148 14.03 16.07 0.84
CA TRP A 148 13.24 14.98 0.24
C TRP A 148 12.81 13.90 1.23
N ARG A 149 13.58 13.68 2.31
CA ARG A 149 13.24 12.72 3.37
C ARG A 149 12.44 13.40 4.49
N LEU A 150 12.90 14.58 4.93
CA LEU A 150 12.29 15.33 6.04
C LEU A 150 10.82 15.66 5.82
N GLN A 151 10.43 16.09 4.61
CA GLN A 151 9.03 16.39 4.30
C GLN A 151 8.07 15.22 4.59
N HIS A 152 8.56 13.98 4.49
CA HIS A 152 7.76 12.79 4.77
C HIS A 152 7.77 12.45 6.27
N TRP A 153 8.88 12.73 6.96
CA TRP A 153 9.01 12.49 8.40
C TRP A 153 8.13 13.44 9.21
N GLU A 154 8.01 14.70 8.78
CA GLU A 154 7.07 15.68 9.36
C GLU A 154 5.61 15.27 9.19
N GLY A 155 5.27 14.67 8.05
CA GLY A 155 3.90 14.35 7.68
C GLY A 155 3.33 13.05 8.27
N GLU A 156 4.17 12.18 8.84
CA GLU A 156 3.70 10.90 9.41
C GLU A 156 4.41 10.52 10.71
N THR A 157 4.07 11.19 11.81
CA THR A 157 4.74 11.00 13.11
C THR A 157 4.25 9.84 13.95
N ASP A 158 3.17 9.15 13.55
CA ASP A 158 2.67 7.93 14.22
C ASP A 158 3.63 6.74 14.12
N TYR A 159 3.38 5.67 14.89
CA TYR A 159 4.10 4.39 14.78
C TYR A 159 4.12 3.81 13.35
N SER A 160 5.17 3.03 13.07
CA SER A 160 5.54 2.55 11.73
C SER A 160 4.61 1.45 11.21
N PHE A 161 4.12 0.57 12.09
CA PHE A 161 3.40 -0.63 11.70
C PHE A 161 1.87 -0.41 11.69
N PRO A 162 1.13 -0.96 10.71
CA PRO A 162 1.58 -1.46 9.41
C PRO A 162 1.74 -0.32 8.39
N SER A 163 2.47 -0.56 7.30
CA SER A 163 2.64 0.41 6.22
C SER A 163 1.37 0.55 5.37
N GLY A 164 0.69 1.70 5.47
CA GLY A 164 -0.53 1.99 4.70
C GLY A 164 -0.32 2.00 3.17
N HIS A 165 0.83 2.52 2.72
CA HIS A 165 1.22 2.51 1.31
C HIS A 165 1.36 1.07 0.79
N THR A 166 2.00 0.21 1.56
CA THR A 166 2.19 -1.20 1.21
C THR A 166 0.88 -2.00 1.29
N ILE A 167 -0.03 -1.66 2.21
CA ILE A 167 -1.40 -2.21 2.24
C ILE A 167 -2.12 -1.88 0.93
N PHE A 168 -2.11 -0.61 0.51
CA PHE A 168 -2.76 -0.20 -0.73
C PHE A 168 -2.11 -0.84 -1.96
N ALA A 169 -0.79 -0.84 -2.06
CA ALA A 169 -0.07 -1.50 -3.15
C ALA A 169 -0.37 -3.00 -3.23
N SER A 170 -0.36 -3.70 -2.08
CA SER A 170 -0.70 -5.12 -1.98
C SER A 170 -2.15 -5.38 -2.39
N LEU A 171 -3.08 -4.53 -1.99
CA LEU A 171 -4.49 -4.61 -2.41
C LEU A 171 -4.62 -4.46 -3.92
N CYS A 172 -3.91 -3.50 -4.52
CA CYS A 172 -3.88 -3.31 -5.97
C CYS A 172 -3.31 -4.54 -6.69
N VAL A 173 -2.25 -5.16 -6.17
CA VAL A 173 -1.69 -6.41 -6.69
C VAL A 173 -2.72 -7.55 -6.58
N ALA A 174 -3.35 -7.73 -5.42
CA ALA A 174 -4.34 -8.77 -5.18
C ALA A 174 -5.53 -8.64 -6.15
N PHE A 175 -6.07 -7.43 -6.28
CA PHE A 175 -7.27 -7.18 -7.05
C PHE A 175 -6.98 -7.02 -8.55
N PHE A 176 -6.22 -5.99 -8.93
CA PHE A 176 -5.92 -5.67 -10.33
C PHE A 176 -4.89 -6.64 -10.92
N GLY A 177 -3.82 -6.93 -10.19
CA GLY A 177 -2.82 -7.91 -10.62
C GLY A 177 -3.41 -9.30 -10.84
N GLY A 178 -4.25 -9.77 -9.89
CA GLY A 178 -5.01 -11.01 -10.03
C GLY A 178 -5.94 -11.02 -11.26
N LEU A 179 -6.65 -9.91 -11.52
CA LEU A 179 -7.49 -9.75 -12.72
C LEU A 179 -6.66 -9.79 -14.01
N PHE A 180 -5.51 -9.10 -14.03
CA PHE A 180 -4.63 -9.08 -15.20
C PHE A 180 -4.05 -10.46 -15.49
N LEU A 181 -3.63 -11.21 -14.47
CA LEU A 181 -3.20 -12.61 -14.61
C LEU A 181 -4.31 -13.50 -15.18
N MET A 182 -5.52 -13.43 -14.61
CA MET A 182 -6.67 -14.20 -15.09
C MET A 182 -6.97 -13.89 -16.56
N GLN A 183 -6.83 -12.64 -16.97
CA GLN A 183 -7.07 -12.18 -18.34
C GLN A 183 -5.86 -12.38 -19.27
N LYS A 184 -4.77 -13.01 -18.81
CA LYS A 184 -3.50 -13.18 -19.54
C LYS A 184 -2.86 -11.85 -19.99
N ARG A 185 -3.13 -10.76 -19.27
CA ARG A 185 -2.56 -9.42 -19.52
C ARG A 185 -1.24 -9.25 -18.77
N TYR A 186 -0.26 -10.06 -19.13
CA TYR A 186 1.02 -10.15 -18.41
C TYR A 186 1.76 -8.81 -18.31
N VAL A 187 1.71 -7.97 -19.35
CA VAL A 187 2.32 -6.63 -19.32
C VAL A 187 1.70 -5.76 -18.21
N ALA A 188 0.36 -5.70 -18.12
CA ALA A 188 -0.31 -4.92 -17.07
C ALA A 188 -0.06 -5.47 -15.67
N PHE A 189 0.01 -6.80 -15.55
CA PHE A 189 0.39 -7.48 -14.31
C PHE A 189 1.81 -7.12 -13.87
N VAL A 190 2.80 -7.23 -14.76
CA VAL A 190 4.21 -6.89 -14.49
C VAL A 190 4.35 -5.42 -14.12
N ILE A 191 3.69 -4.50 -14.83
CA ILE A 191 3.70 -3.07 -14.49
C ILE A 191 3.14 -2.83 -13.08
N THR A 192 2.05 -3.52 -12.71
CA THR A 192 1.46 -3.40 -11.37
C THR A 192 2.41 -3.91 -10.29
N LEU A 193 3.10 -5.03 -10.53
CA LEU A 193 4.12 -5.55 -9.61
C LEU A 193 5.33 -4.62 -9.49
N ALA A 194 5.83 -4.10 -10.61
CA ALA A 194 6.97 -3.18 -10.62
C ALA A 194 6.64 -1.89 -9.85
N TRP A 195 5.47 -1.31 -10.10
CA TRP A 195 4.98 -0.15 -9.36
C TRP A 195 4.85 -0.45 -7.85
N ALA A 196 4.21 -1.55 -7.47
CA ALA A 196 4.04 -1.93 -6.06
C ALA A 196 5.39 -2.16 -5.36
N SER A 197 6.37 -2.73 -6.08
CA SER A 197 7.73 -2.95 -5.57
C SER A 197 8.49 -1.64 -5.41
N LEU A 198 8.31 -0.69 -6.34
CA LEU A 198 8.91 0.63 -6.26
C LEU A 198 8.31 1.46 -5.11
N VAL A 199 7.01 1.34 -4.85
CA VAL A 199 6.35 1.91 -3.66
C VAL A 199 6.94 1.30 -2.39
N ALA A 200 7.06 -0.02 -2.30
CA ALA A 200 7.67 -0.67 -1.14
C ALA A 200 9.12 -0.20 -0.92
N TYR A 201 9.91 -0.13 -1.99
CA TYR A 201 11.29 0.36 -1.92
C TYR A 201 11.35 1.82 -1.47
N SER A 202 10.50 2.71 -2.00
CA SER A 202 10.50 4.12 -1.60
C SER A 202 10.20 4.29 -0.11
N ARG A 203 9.36 3.42 0.48
CA ARG A 203 9.06 3.44 1.92
C ARG A 203 10.26 3.10 2.80
N LEU A 204 11.11 2.16 2.36
CA LEU A 204 12.37 1.83 3.03
C LEU A 204 13.40 2.94 2.78
N TRP A 205 13.50 3.43 1.55
CA TRP A 205 14.50 4.44 1.15
C TRP A 205 14.31 5.81 1.82
N ILE A 206 13.05 6.21 2.05
CA ILE A 206 12.73 7.41 2.83
C ILE A 206 13.05 7.20 4.32
N GLY A 207 13.13 5.96 4.81
CA GLY A 207 13.32 5.66 6.23
C GLY A 207 12.02 5.66 7.05
N MET A 208 10.87 5.46 6.39
CA MET A 208 9.56 5.51 7.04
C MET A 208 9.15 4.20 7.69
N HIS A 209 9.65 3.08 7.16
CA HIS A 209 9.24 1.74 7.54
C HIS A 209 10.43 0.80 7.54
N ARG A 210 10.28 -0.27 8.31
CA ARG A 210 11.19 -1.41 8.31
C ARG A 210 10.67 -2.52 7.39
N PRO A 211 11.50 -3.47 6.95
CA PRO A 211 11.06 -4.65 6.21
C PRO A 211 9.86 -5.36 6.84
N GLU A 212 9.81 -5.48 8.17
CA GLU A 212 8.74 -6.16 8.89
C GLU A 212 7.38 -5.47 8.71
N ASP A 213 7.37 -4.13 8.63
CA ASP A 213 6.15 -3.35 8.37
C ASP A 213 5.56 -3.68 6.99
N LEU A 214 6.42 -3.89 5.99
CA LEU A 214 6.03 -4.20 4.62
C LEU A 214 5.48 -5.64 4.52
N PHE A 215 6.17 -6.60 5.13
CA PHE A 215 5.70 -7.99 5.19
C PHE A 215 4.41 -8.13 6.01
N GLY A 216 4.27 -7.37 7.10
CA GLY A 216 3.04 -7.32 7.89
C GLY A 216 1.86 -6.78 7.09
N SER A 217 2.05 -5.67 6.35
CA SER A 217 1.05 -5.14 5.43
C SER A 217 0.64 -6.15 4.34
N LEU A 218 1.61 -6.87 3.79
CA LEU A 218 1.36 -7.91 2.79
C LEU A 218 0.56 -9.08 3.38
N ALA A 219 0.98 -9.59 4.54
CA ALA A 219 0.29 -10.67 5.26
C ALA A 219 -1.14 -10.29 5.60
N PHE A 220 -1.37 -9.04 6.00
CA PHE A 220 -2.71 -8.51 6.27
C PHE A 220 -3.61 -8.54 5.03
N ILE A 221 -3.10 -8.14 3.85
CA ILE A 221 -3.85 -8.24 2.60
C ILE A 221 -4.07 -9.69 2.14
N VAL A 222 -3.09 -10.58 2.36
CA VAL A 222 -3.27 -12.02 2.12
C VAL A 222 -4.42 -12.56 2.97
N MET A 223 -4.46 -12.21 4.26
CA MET A 223 -5.54 -12.59 5.18
C MET A 223 -6.90 -12.11 4.67
N ILE A 224 -7.03 -10.82 4.31
CA ILE A 224 -8.27 -10.27 3.73
C ILE A 224 -8.68 -11.04 2.47
N THR A 225 -7.73 -11.32 1.58
CA THR A 225 -7.98 -12.03 0.32
C THR A 225 -8.46 -13.47 0.54
N VAL A 226 -7.91 -14.16 1.54
CA VAL A 226 -8.31 -15.52 1.91
C VAL A 226 -9.69 -15.53 2.54
N LEU A 227 -9.98 -14.59 3.45
CA LEU A 227 -11.24 -14.52 4.19
C LEU A 227 -12.43 -14.02 3.36
N LEU A 228 -12.20 -13.16 2.37
CA LEU A 228 -13.24 -12.73 1.43
C LEU A 228 -13.88 -13.94 0.77
N PRO A 229 -15.21 -14.08 0.68
CA PRO A 229 -15.81 -15.25 0.05
C PRO A 229 -15.49 -15.29 -1.46
N ASN A 230 -15.45 -16.49 -2.05
CA ASN A 230 -15.26 -16.66 -3.50
C ASN A 230 -16.38 -16.00 -4.33
N PHE A 231 -17.51 -15.75 -3.69
CA PHE A 231 -18.70 -15.14 -4.25
C PHE A 231 -19.25 -14.13 -3.23
N LEU A 232 -19.37 -12.87 -3.63
CA LEU A 232 -20.17 -11.90 -2.89
C LEU A 232 -21.52 -11.76 -3.60
N PRO A 233 -22.65 -12.18 -3.00
CA PRO A 233 -23.95 -11.91 -3.58
C PRO A 233 -24.15 -10.40 -3.72
N ILE A 234 -24.55 -9.93 -4.90
CA ILE A 234 -24.98 -8.54 -5.07
C ILE A 234 -26.28 -8.37 -4.26
N PRO A 235 -26.35 -7.45 -3.28
CA PRO A 235 -27.55 -7.27 -2.47
C PRO A 235 -28.78 -7.03 -3.34
N THR A 236 -29.90 -7.66 -2.99
CA THR A 236 -31.19 -7.57 -3.71
C THR A 236 -31.64 -6.14 -4.05
N PRO A 237 -31.50 -5.12 -3.17
CA PRO A 237 -31.86 -3.74 -3.54
C PRO A 237 -30.98 -3.17 -4.66
N VAL A 238 -29.67 -3.46 -4.63
CA VAL A 238 -28.71 -3.07 -5.68
C VAL A 238 -29.02 -3.84 -6.97
N ARG A 239 -29.37 -5.13 -6.85
CA ARG A 239 -29.82 -5.99 -7.95
C ARG A 239 -31.03 -5.40 -8.68
N LYS A 240 -32.04 -4.97 -7.92
CA LYS A 240 -33.28 -4.38 -8.42
C LYS A 240 -33.05 -3.01 -9.05
N PHE A 241 -32.24 -2.16 -8.40
CA PHE A 241 -31.84 -0.85 -8.92
C PHE A 241 -31.12 -0.96 -10.27
N LEU A 242 -30.20 -1.91 -10.41
CA LEU A 242 -29.43 -2.12 -11.64
C LEU A 242 -30.17 -2.92 -12.72
N ARG A 243 -31.36 -3.44 -12.42
CA ARG A 243 -32.15 -4.34 -13.29
C ARG A 243 -31.36 -5.60 -13.69
N ILE A 244 -30.70 -6.28 -12.74
CA ILE A 244 -29.99 -7.55 -12.98
C ILE A 244 -30.99 -8.72 -13.11
N PRO A 245 -31.04 -9.46 -14.23
CA PRO A 245 -31.91 -10.62 -14.41
C PRO A 245 -31.66 -11.75 -13.39
N GLU A 246 -32.67 -12.56 -13.10
CA GLU A 246 -32.52 -13.71 -12.20
C GLU A 246 -31.63 -14.82 -12.75
N SER A 247 -31.62 -14.98 -14.08
CA SER A 247 -30.96 -16.06 -14.82
C SER A 247 -29.45 -15.92 -15.01
N THR A 248 -28.82 -14.84 -14.54
CA THR A 248 -27.37 -14.57 -14.74
C THR A 248 -26.44 -15.08 -13.64
N VAL A 249 -26.94 -15.89 -12.70
CA VAL A 249 -26.16 -16.51 -11.61
C VAL A 249 -25.68 -17.89 -12.03
#